data_AF-A0A542EJ91-F1
#
_entry.id   AF-A0A542EJ91-F1
#
_cell.length_a   1.000
_cell.length_b   1.000
_cell.length_c   1.000
_cell.angle_alpha   90.00
_cell.angle_beta   90.00
_cell.angle_gamma   90.00
#
_symmetry.space_group_name_H-M   'P 1'
#
loop_
_entity.id
_entity.type
_entity.pdbx_description
1 polymer ?
#
loop_
_entity_poly.entity_id
_entity_poly.type
_entity_poly.pdbx_seq_one_letter_code
_entity_poly.pdbx_strand_id
1 'polypeptide(L)'
;MSERASGWYPDPNDPDTLRYWDGILWTDRTMPRVKPGLEKSHISAAPQVPQHHQHPHLPHPGQHRPGQQQSSPNGPYRGQFQPASATARTPDGAELAPFWRRALAFIVDNILTSAIAAPLAWPWLSDWVHVVRTYFNESLDAAREGRGTPDAPDALYNFPWQVGLVAVAVYFVYEVALTVWRGQTVGKMLLGIKVRREENDKPPTFGAAVYRFAVKQLTSIVGPVPLLSFLVTIFQIVDYLRPLSDRMNQAFHDSWPGTYVVRKQRGGASEEQTPPGDRMY
;
A
#
# COMPACT_ATOMS: atom_id res chain seq x y z
N MET A 1 7.28 20.84 -41.20
CA MET A 1 6.15 20.96 -40.25
C MET A 1 6.76 21.27 -38.90
N SER A 2 6.50 22.45 -38.34
CA SER A 2 7.07 22.85 -37.05
C SER A 2 6.38 22.05 -35.95
N GLU A 3 7.08 21.08 -35.34
CA GLU A 3 6.56 20.32 -34.21
C GLU A 3 6.32 21.27 -33.03
N ARG A 4 5.07 21.36 -32.58
CA ARG A 4 4.72 22.08 -31.36
C ARG A 4 5.02 21.17 -30.18
N ALA A 5 5.89 21.63 -29.27
CA ALA A 5 6.15 20.95 -28.00
C ALA A 5 4.87 20.84 -27.17
N SER A 6 4.78 19.82 -26.30
CA SER A 6 3.64 19.68 -25.40
C SER A 6 3.56 20.88 -24.45
N GLY A 7 2.37 21.47 -24.28
CA GLY A 7 2.21 22.67 -23.47
C GLY A 7 0.82 23.29 -23.53
N TRP A 8 0.66 24.40 -22.81
CA TRP A 8 -0.57 25.19 -22.81
C TRP A 8 -0.52 26.25 -23.91
N TYR A 9 -1.54 26.26 -24.77
CA TYR A 9 -1.64 27.17 -25.90
C TYR A 9 -3.05 27.77 -25.98
N PRO A 10 -3.24 28.89 -26.69
CA PRO A 10 -4.56 29.45 -26.92
C PRO A 10 -5.51 28.40 -27.50
N ASP A 11 -6.69 28.24 -26.89
CA ASP A 11 -7.68 27.28 -27.37
C ASP A 11 -8.24 27.77 -28.72
N PRO A 12 -8.14 26.96 -29.81
CA PRO A 12 -8.70 27.33 -31.11
C PRO A 12 -10.23 27.51 -31.09
N ASN A 13 -10.91 26.93 -30.11
CA ASN A 13 -12.37 26.91 -30.01
C ASN A 13 -12.93 27.93 -29.00
N ASP A 14 -12.10 28.48 -28.11
CA ASP A 14 -12.52 29.42 -27.06
C ASP A 14 -11.40 30.45 -26.77
N PRO A 15 -11.57 31.72 -27.16
CA PRO A 15 -10.52 32.74 -27.02
C PRO A 15 -10.17 33.09 -25.57
N ASP A 16 -11.04 32.77 -24.60
CA ASP A 16 -10.87 33.08 -23.18
C ASP A 16 -10.15 31.98 -22.40
N THR A 17 -9.79 30.87 -23.07
CA THR A 17 -9.12 29.75 -22.44
C THR A 17 -7.81 29.36 -23.13
N LEU A 18 -6.96 28.68 -22.37
CA LEU A 18 -5.81 27.93 -22.87
C LEU A 18 -6.19 26.45 -22.85
N ARG A 19 -5.86 25.72 -23.91
CA ARG A 19 -6.02 24.26 -24.01
C ARG A 19 -4.65 23.59 -24.00
N TYR A 20 -4.57 22.39 -23.43
CA TYR A 20 -3.32 21.64 -23.38
C TYR A 20 -3.13 20.79 -24.65
N TRP A 21 -1.98 20.97 -25.31
CA TRP A 21 -1.47 20.16 -26.42
C TRP A 21 -0.51 19.11 -25.89
N ASP A 22 -0.74 17.82 -26.18
CA ASP A 22 0.07 16.72 -25.65
C ASP A 22 1.27 16.34 -26.55
N GLY A 23 1.41 16.98 -27.70
CA GLY A 23 2.43 16.67 -28.71
C GLY A 23 1.87 16.00 -29.96
N ILE A 24 0.67 15.41 -29.89
CA ILE A 24 0.01 14.70 -30.99
C ILE A 24 -1.39 15.27 -31.25
N LEU A 25 -2.14 15.58 -30.20
CA LEU A 25 -3.51 16.09 -30.26
C LEU A 25 -3.83 17.08 -29.13
N TRP A 26 -4.90 17.83 -29.32
CA TRP A 26 -5.44 18.69 -28.27
C TRP A 26 -6.21 17.85 -27.25
N THR A 27 -5.94 18.06 -25.96
CA THR A 27 -6.66 17.39 -24.88
C THR A 27 -7.88 18.21 -24.43
N ASP A 28 -8.79 17.59 -23.68
CA ASP A 28 -9.95 18.28 -23.08
C ASP A 28 -9.59 19.17 -21.88
N ARG A 29 -8.31 19.29 -21.52
CA ARG A 29 -7.87 20.12 -20.40
C ARG A 29 -7.80 21.58 -20.85
N THR A 30 -8.61 22.42 -20.22
CA THR A 30 -8.62 23.88 -20.41
C THR A 30 -8.34 24.64 -19.11
N MET A 31 -7.82 25.86 -19.21
CA MET A 31 -7.73 26.80 -18.10
C MET A 31 -8.05 28.24 -18.57
N PRO A 32 -8.52 29.14 -17.68
CA PRO A 32 -8.75 30.54 -18.04
C PRO A 32 -7.44 31.23 -18.48
N ARG A 33 -7.51 31.99 -19.57
CA ARG A 33 -6.36 32.74 -20.11
C ARG A 33 -5.96 33.93 -19.24
N VAL A 34 -6.92 34.52 -18.53
CA VAL A 34 -6.70 35.61 -17.57
C VAL A 34 -7.10 35.12 -16.19
N LYS A 35 -6.18 35.18 -15.22
CA LYS A 35 -6.48 34.87 -13.82
C LYS A 35 -7.03 36.12 -13.12
N PRO A 36 -8.24 36.08 -12.54
CA PRO A 36 -8.75 37.17 -11.73
C PRO A 36 -7.87 37.41 -10.49
N GLY A 37 -7.58 38.67 -10.15
CA GLY A 37 -6.84 39.00 -8.92
C GLY A 37 -5.32 39.11 -9.06
N LEU A 38 -4.78 39.15 -10.29
CA LEU A 38 -3.34 39.39 -10.54
C LEU A 38 -2.88 40.74 -9.99
N GLU A 39 -3.75 41.76 -10.00
CA GLU A 39 -3.51 43.07 -9.41
C GLU A 39 -3.32 43.05 -7.88
N LYS A 40 -3.72 41.96 -7.20
CA LYS A 40 -3.50 41.75 -5.76
C LYS A 40 -2.22 40.95 -5.48
N SER A 41 -1.45 40.57 -6.50
CA SER A 41 -0.21 39.84 -6.34
C SER A 41 0.96 40.80 -6.04
N HIS A 42 1.58 40.65 -4.86
CA HIS A 42 2.69 41.51 -4.40
C HIS A 42 4.08 40.93 -4.72
N ILE A 43 4.19 40.08 -5.76
CA ILE A 43 5.39 39.28 -6.07
C ILE A 43 6.61 40.16 -6.45
N SER A 44 6.43 41.45 -6.73
CA SER A 44 7.51 42.36 -7.13
C SER A 44 7.77 43.55 -6.18
N ALA A 45 7.19 43.58 -4.97
CA ALA A 45 7.47 44.65 -4.02
C ALA A 45 8.86 44.44 -3.37
N ALA A 46 9.81 45.34 -3.65
CA ALA A 46 11.15 45.30 -3.08
C ALA A 46 11.10 45.44 -1.54
N PRO A 47 11.87 44.65 -0.76
CA PRO A 47 11.84 44.74 0.70
C PRO A 47 12.42 46.07 1.19
N GLN A 48 11.61 46.88 1.88
CA GLN A 48 12.13 47.98 2.70
C GLN A 48 12.75 47.41 3.98
N VAL A 49 14.01 47.78 4.24
CA VAL A 49 14.77 47.40 5.44
C VAL A 49 14.21 48.14 6.66
N PRO A 50 13.78 47.47 7.75
CA PRO A 50 13.31 48.18 8.94
C PRO A 50 14.48 48.71 9.77
N GLN A 51 14.56 50.03 9.96
CA GLN A 51 15.41 50.66 10.97
C GLN A 51 14.85 50.39 12.38
N HIS A 52 15.64 49.73 13.21
CA HIS A 52 15.39 49.60 14.65
C HIS A 52 15.32 50.97 15.32
N HIS A 53 14.15 51.33 15.88
CA HIS A 53 14.03 52.42 16.84
C HIS A 53 13.60 51.84 18.19
N GLN A 54 14.39 52.18 19.21
CA GLN A 54 14.20 51.80 20.61
C GLN A 54 13.03 52.58 21.24
N HIS A 55 12.22 51.88 22.04
CA HIS A 55 11.17 52.48 22.87
C HIS A 55 11.73 53.14 24.13
N PRO A 56 11.06 54.20 24.63
CA PRO A 56 10.80 54.30 26.07
C PRO A 56 9.32 54.30 26.41
N HIS A 57 9.03 53.73 27.57
CA HIS A 57 7.73 53.35 28.11
C HIS A 57 7.00 54.52 28.81
N LEU A 58 5.66 54.55 28.74
CA LEU A 58 4.77 55.31 29.62
C LEU A 58 3.50 54.46 29.90
N PRO A 59 3.00 54.40 31.16
CA PRO A 59 1.90 53.52 31.54
C PRO A 59 0.53 54.19 31.34
N HIS A 60 -0.46 53.43 30.86
CA HIS A 60 -1.88 53.79 30.93
C HIS A 60 -2.70 52.59 31.46
N PRO A 61 -3.64 52.80 32.40
CA PRO A 61 -4.49 51.76 32.93
C PRO A 61 -5.82 51.68 32.15
N GLY A 62 -6.35 50.48 31.94
CA GLY A 62 -7.77 50.32 31.63
C GLY A 62 -8.17 49.14 30.73
N GLN A 63 -9.02 48.29 31.32
CA GLN A 63 -10.09 47.48 30.72
C GLN A 63 -9.79 46.10 30.10
N HIS A 64 -10.44 45.12 30.72
CA HIS A 64 -10.64 43.75 30.28
C HIS A 64 -11.46 43.66 28.98
N ARG A 65 -11.02 42.81 28.05
CA ARG A 65 -11.87 42.09 27.08
C ARG A 65 -11.41 40.64 26.97
N PRO A 66 -12.32 39.64 26.91
CA PRO A 66 -11.95 38.25 26.70
C PRO A 66 -11.41 38.06 25.28
N GLY A 67 -10.28 37.36 25.15
CA GLY A 67 -9.63 37.11 23.87
C GLY A 67 -10.51 36.28 22.93
N GLN A 68 -11.04 36.91 21.89
CA GLN A 68 -11.38 36.21 20.66
C GLN A 68 -10.06 35.89 19.93
N GLN A 69 -9.83 34.59 19.70
CA GLN A 69 -8.77 34.09 18.83
C GLN A 69 -9.02 34.63 17.42
N GLN A 70 -8.35 35.74 17.10
CA GLN A 70 -8.34 36.31 15.76
C GLN A 70 -7.40 35.47 14.90
N SER A 71 -7.96 34.48 14.20
CA SER A 71 -7.31 33.75 13.12
C SER A 71 -6.85 34.77 12.08
N SER A 72 -5.55 35.07 12.05
CA SER A 72 -4.92 35.89 11.01
C SER A 72 -4.97 35.14 9.67
N PRO A 73 -5.71 35.63 8.67
CA PRO A 73 -5.77 35.01 7.35
C PRO A 73 -4.78 35.75 6.44
N ASN A 74 -3.48 35.59 6.68
CA ASN A 74 -2.42 35.98 5.74
C ASN A 74 -1.04 35.59 6.29
N GLY A 75 -0.78 34.28 6.32
CA GLY A 75 0.58 33.77 6.28
C GLY A 75 0.95 33.51 4.81
N PRO A 76 2.16 33.89 4.35
CA PRO A 76 2.56 33.60 2.98
C PRO A 76 2.58 32.08 2.80
N TYR A 77 1.72 31.58 1.92
CA TYR A 77 1.81 30.22 1.39
C TYR A 77 3.17 30.11 0.70
N ARG A 78 4.20 29.72 1.46
CA ARG A 78 5.36 29.05 0.87
C ARG A 78 4.79 27.81 0.22
N GLY A 79 4.65 27.87 -1.10
CA GLY A 79 4.51 26.70 -1.94
C GLY A 79 5.76 25.85 -1.78
N GLN A 80 5.83 25.11 -0.67
CA GLN A 80 6.50 23.82 -0.69
C GLN A 80 5.82 23.08 -1.82
N PHE A 81 6.55 22.91 -2.92
CA PHE A 81 6.37 21.76 -3.78
C PHE A 81 6.47 20.55 -2.86
N GLN A 82 5.32 20.12 -2.33
CA GLN A 82 5.19 18.83 -1.70
C GLN A 82 5.29 17.88 -2.88
N PRO A 83 6.40 17.11 -3.01
CA PRO A 83 6.50 16.14 -4.09
C PRO A 83 5.25 15.27 -4.01
N ALA A 84 4.63 15.02 -5.18
CA ALA A 84 3.43 14.23 -5.31
C ALA A 84 3.66 12.80 -4.82
N SER A 85 3.52 12.63 -3.51
CA SER A 85 3.31 11.38 -2.81
C SER A 85 2.65 11.75 -1.49
N ALA A 86 1.48 12.38 -1.57
CA ALA A 86 0.54 12.38 -0.46
C ALA A 86 0.27 10.91 -0.14
N THR A 87 1.01 10.36 0.81
CA THR A 87 0.87 8.97 1.22
C THR A 87 -0.56 8.84 1.71
N ALA A 88 -1.36 7.98 1.07
CA ALA A 88 -2.77 7.82 1.41
C ALA A 88 -2.89 7.58 2.92
N ARG A 89 -3.84 8.24 3.57
CA ARG A 89 -4.05 8.14 5.02
C ARG A 89 -5.46 7.66 5.31
N THR A 90 -5.61 6.92 6.39
CA THR A 90 -6.91 6.55 6.95
C THR A 90 -7.62 7.79 7.53
N PRO A 91 -8.93 7.73 7.81
CA PRO A 91 -9.69 8.86 8.37
C PRO A 91 -9.13 9.43 9.69
N ASP A 92 -8.53 8.56 10.51
CA ASP A 92 -7.83 8.91 11.77
C ASP A 92 -6.34 9.28 11.55
N GLY A 93 -5.89 9.43 10.31
CA GLY A 93 -4.59 10.01 9.96
C GLY A 93 -3.40 9.04 9.91
N ALA A 94 -3.61 7.73 10.07
CA ALA A 94 -2.53 6.76 9.92
C ALA A 94 -2.13 6.58 8.45
N GLU A 95 -0.83 6.48 8.19
CA GLU A 95 -0.33 6.28 6.82
C GLU A 95 -0.63 4.86 6.35
N LEU A 96 -1.30 4.75 5.20
CA LEU A 96 -1.57 3.47 4.56
C LEU A 96 -0.27 2.84 4.04
N ALA A 97 -0.21 1.52 4.08
CA ALA A 97 0.92 0.78 3.54
C ALA A 97 0.95 0.93 2.00
N PRO A 98 2.11 1.27 1.41
CA PRO A 98 2.25 1.24 -0.04
C PRO A 98 2.21 -0.20 -0.55
N PHE A 99 1.73 -0.38 -1.78
CA PHE A 99 1.57 -1.67 -2.44
C PHE A 99 2.81 -2.57 -2.34
N TRP A 100 4.00 -2.06 -2.66
CA TRP A 100 5.24 -2.85 -2.68
C TRP A 100 5.57 -3.47 -1.32
N ARG A 101 5.25 -2.80 -0.20
CA ARG A 101 5.48 -3.37 1.13
C ARG A 101 4.58 -4.56 1.40
N ARG A 102 3.34 -4.49 0.90
CA ARG A 102 2.36 -5.58 0.99
C ARG A 102 2.81 -6.77 0.13
N ALA A 103 3.27 -6.50 -1.09
CA ALA A 103 3.77 -7.52 -2.01
C ALA A 103 5.02 -8.23 -1.46
N LEU A 104 6.02 -7.49 -0.97
CA LEU A 104 7.22 -8.09 -0.36
C LEU A 104 6.89 -8.84 0.93
N ALA A 105 6.00 -8.30 1.78
CA ALA A 105 5.56 -9.01 2.98
C ALA A 105 4.90 -10.35 2.63
N PHE A 106 4.06 -10.38 1.58
CA PHE A 106 3.46 -11.61 1.06
C PHE A 106 4.52 -12.61 0.58
N ILE A 107 5.54 -12.17 -0.18
CA ILE A 107 6.63 -13.06 -0.63
C ILE A 107 7.38 -13.65 0.57
N VAL A 108 7.75 -12.81 1.54
CA VAL A 108 8.45 -13.26 2.75
C VAL A 108 7.61 -14.24 3.55
N ASP A 109 6.33 -13.94 3.75
CA ASP A 109 5.41 -14.84 4.45
C ASP A 109 5.32 -16.20 3.74
N ASN A 110 5.22 -16.22 2.41
CA ASN A 110 5.19 -17.47 1.64
C ASN A 110 6.47 -18.28 1.78
N ILE A 111 7.65 -17.64 1.70
CA ILE A 111 8.93 -18.32 1.90
C ILE A 111 8.99 -18.96 3.30
N LEU A 112 8.61 -18.22 4.34
CA LEU A 112 8.61 -18.71 5.71
C LEU A 112 7.65 -19.89 5.89
N THR A 113 6.43 -19.78 5.39
CA THR A 113 5.44 -20.87 5.51
C THR A 113 5.80 -22.07 4.67
N SER A 114 6.39 -21.89 3.49
CA SER A 114 6.87 -23.00 2.65
C SER A 114 8.06 -23.71 3.29
N ALA A 115 8.97 -22.99 3.94
CA ALA A 115 10.08 -23.59 4.68
C ALA A 115 9.61 -24.46 5.86
N ILE A 116 8.47 -24.11 6.47
CA ILE A 116 7.82 -24.93 7.52
C ILE A 116 7.02 -26.08 6.91
N ALA A 117 6.27 -25.82 5.82
CA ALA A 117 5.42 -26.82 5.20
C ALA A 117 6.21 -27.93 4.50
N ALA A 118 7.38 -27.62 3.90
CA ALA A 118 8.19 -28.59 3.18
C ALA A 118 8.59 -29.82 4.02
N PRO A 119 9.18 -29.70 5.23
CA PRO A 119 9.49 -30.87 6.06
C PRO A 119 8.24 -31.61 6.53
N LEU A 120 7.14 -30.90 6.79
CA LEU A 120 5.87 -31.53 7.19
C LEU A 120 5.23 -32.32 6.05
N ALA A 121 5.38 -31.84 4.82
CA ALA A 121 4.90 -32.48 3.61
C ALA A 121 5.89 -33.49 3.02
N TRP A 122 7.05 -33.69 3.67
CA TRP A 122 8.17 -34.46 3.13
C TRP A 122 7.81 -35.89 2.72
N PRO A 123 7.01 -36.67 3.47
CA PRO A 123 6.66 -38.03 3.06
C PRO A 123 6.07 -38.08 1.64
N TRP A 124 5.03 -37.28 1.39
CA TRP A 124 4.39 -37.21 0.07
C TRP A 124 5.25 -36.53 -1.00
N LEU A 125 6.00 -35.50 -0.61
CA LEU A 125 6.87 -34.78 -1.55
C LEU A 125 8.03 -35.65 -2.01
N SER A 126 8.63 -36.43 -1.12
CA SER A 126 9.79 -37.28 -1.41
C SER A 126 9.44 -38.41 -2.39
N ASP A 127 8.28 -39.05 -2.21
CA ASP A 127 7.77 -40.08 -3.12
C ASP A 127 7.53 -39.50 -4.53
N TRP A 128 6.88 -38.33 -4.62
CA TRP A 128 6.65 -37.65 -5.90
C TRP A 128 7.96 -37.25 -6.58
N VAL A 129 8.89 -36.66 -5.84
CA VAL A 129 10.22 -36.28 -6.35
C VAL A 129 10.98 -37.50 -6.87
N HIS A 130 10.90 -38.64 -6.15
CA HIS A 130 11.52 -39.88 -6.59
C HIS A 130 10.97 -40.33 -7.94
N VAL A 131 9.64 -40.43 -8.08
CA VAL A 131 8.99 -40.85 -9.35
C VAL A 131 9.36 -39.93 -10.51
N VAL A 132 9.28 -38.61 -10.32
CA VAL A 132 9.59 -37.63 -11.37
C VAL A 132 11.07 -37.67 -11.76
N ARG A 133 11.98 -37.79 -10.79
CA ARG A 133 13.41 -37.91 -11.07
C ARG A 133 13.74 -39.19 -11.81
N THR A 134 13.15 -40.31 -11.41
CA THR A 134 13.33 -41.61 -12.09
C THR A 134 12.88 -41.51 -13.55
N TYR A 135 11.67 -41.02 -13.80
CA TYR A 135 11.18 -40.82 -15.16
C TYR A 135 12.08 -39.93 -16.01
N PHE A 136 12.57 -38.82 -15.44
CA PHE A 136 13.47 -37.91 -16.16
C PHE A 136 14.81 -38.57 -16.50
N ASN A 137 15.41 -39.28 -15.55
CA ASN A 137 16.67 -39.99 -15.78
C ASN A 137 16.51 -41.11 -16.82
N GLU A 138 15.46 -41.92 -16.71
CA GLU A 138 15.16 -42.98 -17.68
C GLU A 138 14.87 -42.44 -19.08
N SER A 139 14.19 -41.30 -19.18
CA SER A 139 13.92 -40.63 -20.46
C SER A 139 15.21 -40.12 -21.11
N LEU A 140 16.13 -39.55 -20.32
CA LEU A 140 17.45 -39.12 -20.81
C LEU A 140 18.29 -40.30 -21.29
N ASP A 141 18.30 -41.40 -20.54
CA ASP A 141 19.07 -42.59 -20.89
C ASP A 141 18.48 -43.29 -22.12
N ALA A 142 17.15 -43.39 -22.22
CA ALA A 142 16.48 -43.89 -23.41
C ALA A 142 16.85 -43.07 -24.67
N ALA A 143 16.84 -41.74 -24.57
CA ALA A 143 17.21 -40.87 -25.68
C ALA A 143 18.67 -41.05 -26.11
N ARG A 144 19.60 -41.20 -25.14
CA ARG A 144 21.03 -41.46 -25.43
C ARG A 144 21.26 -42.78 -26.15
N GLU A 145 20.45 -43.79 -25.85
CA GLU A 145 20.52 -45.12 -26.43
C GLU A 145 19.69 -45.27 -27.71
N GLY A 146 19.04 -44.19 -28.18
CA GLY A 146 18.17 -44.22 -29.35
C GLY A 146 16.89 -45.05 -29.15
N ARG A 147 16.49 -45.29 -27.90
CA ARG A 147 15.23 -45.95 -27.53
C ARG A 147 14.08 -44.94 -27.50
N GLY A 148 12.84 -45.45 -27.56
CA GLY A 148 11.64 -44.63 -27.37
C GLY A 148 11.50 -44.12 -25.93
N THR A 149 10.81 -42.99 -25.77
CA THR A 149 10.53 -42.40 -24.45
C THR A 149 9.67 -43.33 -23.59
N PRO A 150 10.00 -43.52 -22.30
CA PRO A 150 9.15 -44.26 -21.37
C PRO A 150 7.75 -43.65 -21.24
N ASP A 151 6.78 -44.48 -20.85
CA ASP A 151 5.43 -44.01 -20.55
C ASP A 151 5.44 -43.01 -19.39
N ALA A 152 4.71 -41.92 -19.56
CA ALA A 152 4.60 -40.86 -18.56
C ALA A 152 3.88 -41.37 -17.30
N PRO A 153 4.48 -41.31 -16.10
CA PRO A 153 3.80 -41.73 -14.89
C PRO A 153 2.71 -40.73 -14.48
N ASP A 154 1.68 -41.22 -13.79
CA ASP A 154 0.55 -40.40 -13.29
C ASP A 154 1.00 -39.20 -12.45
N ALA A 155 2.13 -39.32 -11.75
CA ALA A 155 2.72 -38.26 -10.93
C ALA A 155 3.07 -36.98 -11.71
N LEU A 156 3.26 -37.06 -13.04
CA LEU A 156 3.48 -35.88 -13.88
C LEU A 156 2.22 -35.03 -14.06
N TYR A 157 1.05 -35.66 -13.98
CA TYR A 157 -0.24 -35.00 -14.14
C TYR A 157 -0.92 -34.72 -12.80
N ASN A 158 -0.63 -35.54 -11.79
CA ASN A 158 -1.28 -35.50 -10.48
C ASN A 158 -0.24 -35.23 -9.38
N PHE A 159 -0.10 -33.96 -9.02
CA PHE A 159 0.70 -33.57 -7.86
C PHE A 159 0.03 -34.04 -6.56
N PRO A 160 0.77 -34.55 -5.56
CA PRO A 160 0.20 -35.00 -4.29
C PRO A 160 -0.55 -33.86 -3.57
N TRP A 161 -1.88 -33.95 -3.54
CA TRP A 161 -2.76 -32.97 -2.91
C TRP A 161 -2.46 -32.75 -1.43
N GLN A 162 -1.89 -33.74 -0.75
CA GLN A 162 -1.46 -33.69 0.65
C GLN A 162 -0.42 -32.58 0.87
N VAL A 163 0.48 -32.35 -0.09
CA VAL A 163 1.47 -31.27 0.00
C VAL A 163 0.76 -29.91 0.01
N GLY A 164 -0.26 -29.75 -0.85
CA GLY A 164 -1.11 -28.56 -0.87
C GLY A 164 -1.86 -28.36 0.44
N LEU A 165 -2.45 -29.43 0.99
CA LEU A 165 -3.14 -29.36 2.28
C LEU A 165 -2.23 -28.94 3.43
N VAL A 166 -1.04 -29.53 3.53
CA VAL A 166 -0.07 -29.16 4.57
C VAL A 166 0.32 -27.69 4.42
N ALA A 167 0.59 -27.21 3.20
CA ALA A 167 0.90 -25.81 2.95
C ALA A 167 -0.24 -24.87 3.38
N VAL A 168 -1.49 -25.19 3.01
CA VAL A 168 -2.68 -24.41 3.38
C VAL A 168 -2.88 -24.40 4.90
N ALA A 169 -2.73 -25.54 5.57
CA ALA A 169 -2.87 -25.66 7.02
C ALA A 169 -1.80 -24.87 7.78
N VAL A 170 -0.54 -24.96 7.36
CA VAL A 170 0.57 -24.18 7.93
C VAL A 170 0.32 -22.69 7.75
N TYR A 171 -0.06 -22.27 6.53
CA TYR A 171 -0.34 -20.88 6.25
C TYR A 171 -1.56 -20.36 7.04
N PHE A 172 -2.60 -21.19 7.22
CA PHE A 172 -3.76 -20.87 8.05
C PHE A 172 -3.37 -20.56 9.49
N VAL A 173 -2.67 -21.50 10.13
CA VAL A 173 -2.24 -21.34 11.53
C VAL A 173 -1.33 -20.12 11.67
N TYR A 174 -0.35 -19.99 10.78
CA TYR A 174 0.59 -18.87 10.76
C TYR A 174 -0.12 -17.52 10.61
N GLU A 175 -0.97 -17.38 9.59
CA GLU A 175 -1.62 -16.11 9.32
C GLU A 175 -2.65 -15.77 10.39
N VAL A 176 -3.57 -16.68 10.68
CA VAL A 176 -4.71 -16.39 11.58
C VAL A 176 -4.22 -16.12 12.99
N ALA A 177 -3.32 -16.94 13.53
CA ALA A 177 -2.80 -16.72 14.88
C ALA A 177 -2.05 -15.37 14.99
N LEU A 178 -1.12 -15.09 14.05
CA LEU A 178 -0.32 -13.88 14.12
C LEU A 178 -1.12 -12.60 13.84
N THR A 179 -2.07 -12.65 12.91
CA THR A 179 -2.92 -11.49 12.62
C THR A 179 -3.90 -11.21 13.75
N VAL A 180 -4.50 -12.23 14.39
CA VAL A 180 -5.39 -12.01 15.53
C VAL A 180 -4.64 -11.50 16.75
N TRP A 181 -3.44 -12.04 17.04
CA TRP A 181 -2.68 -11.64 18.23
C TRP A 181 -1.92 -10.32 18.07
N ARG A 182 -1.36 -10.06 16.88
CA ARG A 182 -0.44 -8.93 16.66
C ARG A 182 -0.86 -7.98 15.56
N GLY A 183 -1.87 -8.33 14.76
CA GLY A 183 -2.20 -7.59 13.53
C GLY A 183 -1.11 -7.69 12.46
N GLN A 184 -0.12 -8.58 12.63
CA GLN A 184 1.06 -8.64 11.76
C GLN A 184 1.52 -10.08 11.62
N THR A 185 1.81 -10.49 10.38
CA THR A 185 2.65 -11.66 10.08
C THR A 185 4.13 -11.26 10.14
N VAL A 186 5.06 -12.21 10.17
CA VAL A 186 6.51 -11.91 10.25
C VAL A 186 6.98 -11.06 9.07
N GLY A 187 6.55 -11.34 7.83
CA GLY A 187 6.88 -10.51 6.67
C GLY A 187 6.38 -9.07 6.82
N LYS A 188 5.19 -8.89 7.40
CA LYS A 188 4.63 -7.56 7.72
C LYS A 188 5.42 -6.86 8.84
N MET A 189 5.91 -7.60 9.83
CA MET A 189 6.76 -7.06 10.90
C MET A 189 8.08 -6.54 10.33
N LEU A 190 8.76 -7.33 9.48
CA LEU A 190 9.99 -6.95 8.80
C LEU A 190 9.82 -5.70 7.92
N LEU A 191 8.66 -5.58 7.29
CA LEU A 191 8.33 -4.47 6.38
C LEU A 191 7.70 -3.27 7.10
N GLY A 192 7.53 -3.35 8.42
CA GLY A 192 7.00 -2.26 9.25
C GLY A 192 5.57 -1.86 8.91
N ILE A 193 4.73 -2.83 8.54
CA ILE A 193 3.31 -2.61 8.23
C ILE A 193 2.43 -3.47 9.13
N LYS A 194 1.24 -3.00 9.50
CA LYS A 194 0.29 -3.74 10.33
C LYS A 194 -1.11 -3.68 9.79
N VAL A 195 -1.87 -4.74 10.03
CA VAL A 195 -3.30 -4.82 9.81
C VAL A 195 -3.99 -4.39 11.10
N ARG A 196 -4.97 -3.51 10.97
CA ARG A 196 -5.84 -3.06 12.06
C ARG A 196 -7.27 -2.90 11.58
N ARG A 197 -8.22 -2.83 12.50
CA ARG A 197 -9.62 -2.55 12.14
C ARG A 197 -9.80 -1.09 11.74
N GLU A 198 -10.86 -0.81 10.98
CA GLU A 198 -11.20 0.58 10.61
C GLU A 198 -11.75 1.36 11.80
N GLU A 199 -12.53 0.70 12.64
CA GLU A 199 -13.18 1.25 13.84
C GLU A 199 -12.21 1.59 14.99
N ASN A 200 -11.06 0.92 15.07
CA ASN A 200 -10.10 1.08 16.16
C ASN A 200 -8.71 0.51 15.77
N ASP A 201 -7.66 0.96 16.46
CA ASP A 201 -6.28 0.52 16.20
C ASP A 201 -5.96 -0.92 16.69
N LYS A 202 -6.99 -1.76 16.90
CA LYS A 202 -6.82 -3.13 17.39
C LYS A 202 -6.53 -4.12 16.24
N PRO A 203 -5.85 -5.23 16.53
CA PRO A 203 -5.69 -6.34 15.57
C PRO A 203 -7.04 -6.87 15.05
N PRO A 204 -7.10 -7.48 13.86
CA PRO A 204 -8.28 -8.16 13.33
C PRO A 204 -8.94 -9.13 14.32
N THR A 205 -10.25 -9.30 14.23
CA THR A 205 -10.95 -10.41 14.91
C THR A 205 -10.55 -11.75 14.30
N PHE A 206 -10.86 -12.85 14.99
CA PHE A 206 -10.71 -14.19 14.44
C PHE A 206 -11.49 -14.36 13.12
N GLY A 207 -12.76 -13.96 13.08
CA GLY A 207 -13.57 -14.03 11.86
C GLY A 207 -13.00 -13.21 10.71
N ALA A 208 -12.50 -12.00 10.99
CA ALA A 208 -11.82 -11.17 10.00
C ALA A 208 -10.55 -11.84 9.46
N ALA A 209 -9.74 -12.44 10.33
CA ALA A 209 -8.52 -13.15 9.93
C ALA A 209 -8.82 -14.40 9.09
N VAL A 210 -9.84 -15.18 9.47
CA VAL A 210 -10.27 -16.36 8.71
C VAL A 210 -10.82 -15.97 7.34
N TYR A 211 -11.62 -14.91 7.25
CA TYR A 211 -12.10 -14.40 5.96
C TYR A 211 -10.93 -13.99 5.06
N ARG A 212 -9.99 -13.21 5.61
CA ARG A 212 -8.77 -12.79 4.89
C ARG A 212 -7.99 -13.97 4.35
N PHE A 213 -7.81 -15.00 5.16
CA PHE A 213 -7.20 -16.25 4.76
C PHE A 213 -7.99 -16.92 3.63
N ALA A 214 -9.31 -17.10 3.80
CA ALA A 214 -10.14 -17.81 2.84
C ALA A 214 -10.10 -17.18 1.45
N VAL A 215 -10.22 -15.84 1.37
CA VAL A 215 -10.13 -15.10 0.10
C VAL A 215 -8.78 -15.33 -0.59
N LYS A 216 -7.68 -15.28 0.18
CA LYS A 216 -6.33 -15.49 -0.35
C LYS A 216 -6.05 -16.93 -0.76
N GLN A 217 -6.72 -17.89 -0.14
CA GLN A 217 -6.58 -19.32 -0.45
C GLN A 217 -7.63 -19.84 -1.42
N LEU A 218 -8.52 -18.99 -1.99
CA LEU A 218 -9.55 -19.43 -2.94
C LEU A 218 -8.99 -20.30 -4.08
N THR A 219 -7.86 -19.91 -4.68
CA THR A 219 -7.24 -20.73 -5.75
C THR A 219 -6.83 -22.11 -5.26
N SER A 220 -6.29 -22.22 -4.04
CA SER A 220 -5.93 -23.52 -3.46
C SER A 220 -7.15 -24.38 -3.13
N ILE A 221 -8.28 -23.76 -2.79
CA ILE A 221 -9.53 -24.46 -2.42
C ILE A 221 -10.29 -24.93 -3.67
N VAL A 222 -10.35 -24.10 -4.71
CA VAL A 222 -11.20 -24.30 -5.90
C VAL A 222 -10.42 -24.84 -7.10
N GLY A 223 -9.09 -24.84 -7.03
CA GLY A 223 -8.16 -25.26 -8.08
C GLY A 223 -8.49 -26.57 -8.80
N PRO A 224 -8.98 -27.64 -8.13
CA PRO A 224 -9.33 -28.89 -8.80
C PRO A 224 -10.49 -28.81 -9.81
N VAL A 225 -11.26 -27.70 -9.85
CA VAL A 225 -12.37 -27.51 -10.78
C VAL A 225 -11.95 -26.57 -11.91
N PRO A 226 -11.68 -27.05 -13.15
CA PRO A 226 -10.98 -26.26 -14.16
C PRO A 226 -11.64 -24.91 -14.49
N LEU A 227 -12.95 -24.88 -14.76
CA LEU A 227 -13.65 -23.64 -15.10
C LEU A 227 -13.70 -22.65 -13.92
N LEU A 228 -13.90 -23.16 -12.70
CA LEU A 228 -13.92 -22.31 -11.51
C LEU A 228 -12.52 -21.79 -11.15
N SER A 229 -11.48 -22.61 -11.36
CA SER A 229 -10.08 -22.23 -11.09
C SER A 229 -9.65 -21.02 -11.92
N PHE A 230 -10.10 -20.92 -13.17
CA PHE A 230 -9.82 -19.77 -14.05
C PHE A 230 -10.44 -18.49 -13.51
N LEU A 231 -11.73 -18.51 -13.17
CA LEU A 231 -12.44 -17.34 -12.63
C LEU A 231 -11.86 -16.89 -11.29
N VAL A 232 -11.54 -17.84 -10.42
CA VAL A 232 -10.91 -17.56 -9.12
C VAL A 232 -9.52 -16.95 -9.29
N THR A 233 -8.73 -17.41 -10.26
CA THR A 233 -7.41 -16.84 -10.54
C THR A 233 -7.51 -15.38 -10.98
N ILE A 234 -8.46 -15.06 -11.88
CA ILE A 234 -8.74 -13.67 -12.28
C ILE A 234 -9.14 -12.85 -11.06
N PHE A 235 -10.08 -13.34 -10.25
CA PHE A 235 -10.50 -12.66 -9.03
C PHE A 235 -9.33 -12.38 -8.09
N GLN A 236 -8.41 -13.34 -7.89
CA GLN A 236 -7.24 -13.13 -7.04
C GLN A 236 -6.28 -12.09 -7.60
N ILE A 237 -6.03 -12.07 -8.91
CA ILE A 237 -5.22 -11.03 -9.54
C ILE A 237 -5.84 -9.65 -9.27
N VAL A 238 -7.16 -9.51 -9.44
CA VAL A 238 -7.85 -8.26 -9.13
C VAL A 238 -7.75 -7.91 -7.65
N ASP A 239 -7.95 -8.86 -6.74
CA ASP A 239 -7.81 -8.66 -5.28
C ASP A 239 -6.42 -8.12 -4.91
N TYR A 240 -5.36 -8.74 -5.43
CA TYR A 240 -3.99 -8.32 -5.15
C TYR A 240 -3.61 -6.98 -5.80
N LEU A 241 -4.15 -6.65 -6.99
CA LEU A 241 -3.84 -5.40 -7.69
C LEU A 241 -4.72 -4.22 -7.26
N ARG A 242 -5.89 -4.47 -6.67
CA ARG A 242 -6.83 -3.44 -6.21
C ARG A 242 -6.18 -2.32 -5.38
N PRO A 243 -5.23 -2.58 -4.44
CA PRO A 243 -4.55 -1.54 -3.68
C PRO A 243 -3.81 -0.47 -4.50
N LEU A 244 -3.54 -0.71 -5.80
CA LEU A 244 -2.90 0.28 -6.68
C LEU A 244 -3.88 1.38 -7.12
N SER A 245 -5.18 1.09 -7.12
CA SER A 245 -6.23 1.99 -7.61
C SER A 245 -7.24 2.36 -6.53
N ASP A 246 -7.29 1.60 -5.43
CA ASP A 246 -8.18 1.85 -4.31
C ASP A 246 -7.70 3.04 -3.47
N ARG A 247 -8.62 3.96 -3.13
CA ARG A 247 -8.29 5.18 -2.37
C ARG A 247 -7.68 4.88 -1.00
N MET A 248 -8.04 3.76 -0.39
CA MET A 248 -7.56 3.33 0.92
C MET A 248 -6.51 2.21 0.81
N ASN A 249 -5.96 1.96 -0.37
CA ASN A 249 -5.02 0.87 -0.68
C ASN A 249 -5.53 -0.51 -0.19
N GLN A 250 -6.85 -0.75 -0.19
CA GLN A 250 -7.44 -2.00 0.28
C GLN A 250 -7.55 -3.04 -0.83
N ALA A 251 -7.24 -4.28 -0.48
CA ALA A 251 -7.65 -5.46 -1.24
C ALA A 251 -9.07 -5.89 -0.81
N PHE A 252 -9.77 -6.72 -1.59
CA PHE A 252 -11.07 -7.28 -1.17
C PHE A 252 -10.95 -8.08 0.13
N HIS A 253 -9.84 -8.82 0.30
CA HIS A 253 -9.58 -9.50 1.56
C HIS A 253 -9.46 -8.53 2.75
N ASP A 254 -9.11 -7.25 2.55
CA ASP A 254 -9.06 -6.27 3.63
C ASP A 254 -10.38 -5.53 3.87
N SER A 255 -11.14 -5.21 2.82
CA SER A 255 -12.25 -4.27 2.91
C SER A 255 -13.52 -4.88 3.48
N TRP A 256 -13.86 -6.13 3.13
CA TRP A 256 -15.07 -6.74 3.69
C TRP A 256 -15.02 -6.96 5.21
N PRO A 257 -13.87 -7.36 5.81
CA PRO A 257 -13.77 -7.46 7.27
C PRO A 257 -13.54 -6.08 7.95
N GLY A 258 -13.58 -4.97 7.21
CA GLY A 258 -13.36 -3.64 7.76
C GLY A 258 -11.96 -3.49 8.36
N THR A 259 -10.91 -3.71 7.55
CA THR A 259 -9.52 -3.59 8.01
C THR A 259 -8.67 -2.73 7.08
N TYR A 260 -7.74 -1.99 7.68
CA TYR A 260 -6.69 -1.26 6.97
C TYR A 260 -5.33 -1.92 7.16
N VAL A 261 -4.48 -1.82 6.13
CA VAL A 261 -3.05 -2.09 6.26
C VAL A 261 -2.31 -0.77 6.30
N VAL A 262 -1.74 -0.46 7.45
CA VAL A 262 -1.08 0.81 7.73
C VAL A 262 0.41 0.61 7.98
N ARG A 263 1.20 1.66 7.79
CA ARG A 263 2.58 1.72 8.26
C ARG A 263 2.58 1.77 9.79
N LYS A 264 3.52 1.06 10.40
CA LYS A 264 3.81 1.24 11.82
C LYS A 264 4.52 2.59 11.97
N GLN A 265 3.87 3.56 12.59
CA GLN A 265 4.57 4.76 13.04
C GLN A 265 5.69 4.31 13.97
N ARG A 266 6.94 4.66 13.64
CA ARG A 266 8.03 4.56 14.62
C ARG A 266 7.60 5.47 15.75
N GLY A 267 7.43 4.93 16.96
CA GLY A 267 7.11 5.75 18.12
C GLY A 267 8.11 6.88 18.19
N GLY A 268 7.65 8.10 17.89
CA GLY A 268 8.33 9.28 18.40
C GLY A 268 8.29 9.11 19.90
N ALA A 269 9.44 9.24 20.55
CA ALA A 269 9.46 9.40 21.99
C ALA A 269 8.41 10.46 22.32
N SER A 270 7.39 10.05 23.06
CA SER A 270 6.56 11.01 23.76
C SER A 270 7.55 11.74 24.66
N GLU A 271 8.02 12.91 24.25
CA GLU A 271 8.50 13.91 25.18
C GLU A 271 7.29 14.21 26.07
N GLU A 272 7.22 13.45 27.15
CA GLU A 272 6.43 13.76 28.31
C GLU A 272 6.99 15.08 28.83
N GLN A 273 6.47 16.18 28.29
CA GLN A 273 6.61 17.51 28.87
C GLN A 273 5.96 17.45 30.24
N THR A 274 6.72 16.97 31.22
CA THR A 274 6.43 17.20 32.62
C THR A 274 6.48 18.72 32.81
N PRO A 275 5.41 19.38 33.25
CA PRO A 275 5.49 20.78 33.61
C PRO A 275 6.53 20.92 34.73
N PRO A 276 7.43 21.93 34.72
CA PRO A 276 8.31 22.17 35.84
C PRO A 276 7.44 22.54 37.05
N GLY A 277 7.22 21.55 37.92
CA GLY A 277 6.57 21.75 39.20
C GLY A 277 7.46 22.62 40.09
N ASP A 278 6.89 23.70 40.56
CA ASP A 278 7.40 24.54 41.65
C ASP A 278 7.97 23.68 42.77
N ARG A 279 9.29 23.75 42.96
CA ARG A 279 9.92 23.43 44.24
C ARG A 279 10.07 24.74 45.02
N MET A 280 9.01 25.12 45.72
CA MET A 280 9.20 25.73 47.03
C MET A 280 9.45 24.60 48.00
N TYR A 281 10.65 24.56 48.59
CA TYR A 281 10.97 24.40 50.01
C TYR A 281 12.49 24.44 50.16
#